data_AF-A0A239C691-F1
#
_entry.id   AF-A0A239C691-F1
#
_cell.length_a   1.000
_cell.length_b   1.000
_cell.length_c   1.000
_cell.angle_alpha   90.00
_cell.angle_beta   90.00
_cell.angle_gamma   90.00
#
_symmetry.space_group_name_H-M   'P 1'
#
loop_
_entity.id
_entity.type
_entity.pdbx_description
1 polymer ?
#
loop_
_entity_poly.entity_id
_entity_poly.type
_entity_poly.pdbx_seq_one_letter_code
_entity_poly.pdbx_strand_id
1 'polypeptide(L)'
;MLKREHMPHILGAATLAVMFSAASVHPQTTGASPSTPSSAASSSDKTSASGTATAGGMDKAAAASKSGSSTMSRGDQRMMRDLAHANLSEVAAGKLALEKTKDERVKSFAQKMIDDHTKGMDDLQKLAQAKGVDLPTEPDTKHKAAMKGLEKLSAEQFDKKYMAQGGLADHKATHKLLEKAQSKAGDADLKALAAKMQPIVDGHLKLAQDTTGRTSATKAAFGNTKLDKPKSGDTASGSSGTSGSASSGSGSQLGK
;
A
#
# COMPACT_ATOMS: atom_id res chain seq x y z
N MET A 1 -50.07 -36.49 -8.92
CA MET A 1 -49.56 -36.71 -10.28
C MET A 1 -49.67 -35.40 -11.05
N LEU A 2 -48.53 -34.85 -11.53
CA LEU A 2 -48.33 -33.87 -12.62
C LEU A 2 -49.06 -32.50 -12.51
N LYS A 3 -48.43 -31.33 -12.70
CA LYS A 3 -47.32 -30.96 -13.59
C LYS A 3 -46.40 -29.89 -12.94
N ARG A 4 -45.10 -30.01 -13.25
CA ARG A 4 -44.09 -28.94 -13.15
C ARG A 4 -44.29 -28.01 -14.35
N GLU A 5 -44.42 -26.71 -14.09
CA GLU A 5 -44.25 -25.66 -15.10
C GLU A 5 -42.89 -25.01 -14.88
N HIS A 6 -42.00 -25.22 -15.84
CA HIS A 6 -40.69 -24.58 -15.98
C HIS A 6 -40.89 -23.27 -16.75
N MET A 7 -40.36 -22.15 -16.26
CA MET A 7 -40.09 -20.99 -17.12
C MET A 7 -38.64 -20.49 -16.94
N PRO A 8 -37.96 -20.17 -18.06
CA PRO A 8 -36.53 -19.84 -18.08
C PRO A 8 -36.28 -18.36 -17.73
N HIS A 9 -35.35 -18.11 -16.80
CA HIS A 9 -34.79 -16.78 -16.63
C HIS A 9 -33.61 -16.58 -17.58
N ILE A 10 -33.77 -15.54 -18.40
CA ILE A 10 -32.93 -15.08 -19.49
C ILE A 10 -31.58 -14.61 -18.94
N LEU A 11 -30.52 -15.20 -19.48
CA LEU A 11 -29.12 -14.88 -19.24
C LEU A 11 -28.76 -13.58 -19.99
N GLY A 12 -28.77 -12.44 -19.29
CA GLY A 12 -28.29 -11.16 -19.82
C GLY A 12 -26.81 -10.97 -19.48
N ALA A 13 -25.92 -11.47 -20.34
CA ALA A 13 -24.49 -11.18 -20.30
C ALA A 13 -24.21 -9.80 -20.91
N ALA A 14 -23.83 -8.82 -20.08
CA ALA A 14 -23.28 -7.55 -20.54
C ALA A 14 -21.76 -7.60 -20.41
N THR A 15 -21.10 -8.09 -21.46
CA THR A 15 -19.64 -8.00 -21.62
C THR A 15 -19.28 -6.59 -22.09
N LEU A 16 -18.86 -5.73 -21.16
CA LEU A 16 -18.23 -4.46 -21.49
C LEU A 16 -16.72 -4.69 -21.69
N ALA A 17 -16.33 -4.87 -22.95
CA ALA A 17 -14.93 -4.90 -23.37
C ALA A 17 -14.36 -3.48 -23.40
N VAL A 18 -13.42 -3.18 -22.50
CA VAL A 18 -12.60 -1.97 -22.61
C VAL A 18 -11.31 -2.35 -23.33
N MET A 19 -11.24 -2.00 -24.61
CA MET A 19 -10.05 -2.08 -25.45
C MET A 19 -9.06 -1.00 -25.03
N PHE A 20 -7.95 -1.39 -24.40
CA PHE A 20 -6.82 -0.48 -24.17
C PHE A 20 -5.86 -0.56 -25.37
N SER A 21 -5.86 0.50 -26.17
CA SER A 21 -4.90 0.67 -27.28
C SER A 21 -3.54 1.07 -26.72
N ALA A 22 -2.53 0.22 -26.92
CA ALA A 22 -1.14 0.53 -26.64
C ALA A 22 -0.54 1.34 -27.80
N ALA A 23 -0.40 2.66 -27.63
CA ALA A 23 0.41 3.48 -28.51
C ALA A 23 1.89 3.30 -28.15
N SER A 24 2.64 2.62 -29.02
CA SER A 24 4.09 2.57 -28.99
C SER A 24 4.66 3.91 -29.47
N VAL A 25 5.30 4.66 -28.58
CA VAL A 25 6.17 5.78 -28.98
C VAL A 25 7.61 5.30 -28.98
N HIS A 26 8.17 5.18 -30.18
CA HIS A 26 9.60 5.08 -30.43
C HIS A 26 10.23 6.49 -30.41
N PRO A 27 11.30 6.73 -29.63
CA PRO A 27 12.25 7.78 -29.96
C PRO A 27 13.44 7.21 -30.73
N GLN A 28 13.61 7.73 -31.95
CA GLN A 28 14.75 7.49 -32.83
C GLN A 28 16.05 8.13 -32.29
N THR A 29 17.12 7.49 -32.76
CA THR A 29 18.53 7.71 -32.50
C THR A 29 19.04 9.02 -33.11
N THR A 30 19.87 9.74 -32.38
CA THR A 30 21.04 10.49 -32.88
C THR A 30 22.10 10.31 -31.79
N GLY A 31 23.37 9.97 -31.97
CA GLY A 31 24.28 10.05 -33.11
C GLY A 31 25.59 10.61 -32.56
N ALA A 32 26.49 9.76 -32.04
CA ALA A 32 27.90 10.08 -31.81
C ALA A 32 28.72 8.83 -31.42
N SER A 33 29.76 8.55 -32.19
CA SER A 33 30.92 7.70 -31.90
C SER A 33 32.15 8.45 -32.43
N PRO A 34 33.39 8.00 -32.18
CA PRO A 34 34.02 7.67 -30.90
C PRO A 34 35.36 8.44 -30.76
N SER A 35 35.98 8.43 -29.58
CA SER A 35 37.38 8.86 -29.45
C SER A 35 38.16 7.92 -28.53
N THR A 36 39.06 7.16 -29.15
CA THR A 36 40.20 6.47 -28.55
C THR A 36 41.37 7.44 -28.32
N PRO A 37 42.24 7.18 -27.34
CA PRO A 37 43.67 7.08 -27.63
C PRO A 37 44.23 5.76 -27.06
N SER A 38 44.87 4.91 -27.88
CA SER A 38 46.28 4.91 -28.28
C SER A 38 47.28 4.57 -27.16
N SER A 39 47.74 3.33 -27.25
CA SER A 39 48.99 2.67 -26.80
C SER A 39 50.08 3.45 -26.05
N ALA A 40 50.63 2.80 -25.02
CA ALA A 40 52.08 2.66 -24.86
C ALA A 40 52.42 1.33 -24.17
N ALA A 41 53.37 0.62 -24.77
CA ALA A 41 53.88 -0.69 -24.37
C ALA A 41 55.23 -0.57 -23.65
N SER A 42 55.70 -1.74 -23.19
CA SER A 42 57.05 -2.08 -22.68
C SER A 42 57.29 -1.73 -21.20
N SER A 43 57.86 -2.61 -20.37
CA SER A 43 58.93 -3.57 -20.63
C SER A 43 58.85 -4.83 -19.77
N SER A 44 59.19 -5.95 -20.40
CA SER A 44 59.65 -7.19 -19.79
C SER A 44 60.98 -7.02 -19.05
N ASP A 45 61.16 -7.71 -17.92
CA ASP A 45 62.38 -8.48 -17.70
C ASP A 45 62.19 -9.65 -16.72
N LYS A 46 63.09 -10.62 -16.86
CA LYS A 46 62.96 -12.06 -16.60
C LYS A 46 63.83 -12.47 -15.40
N THR A 47 63.74 -13.77 -15.06
CA THR A 47 64.63 -14.59 -14.16
C THR A 47 64.20 -14.64 -12.69
N SER A 48 64.18 -15.78 -11.98
CA SER A 48 64.87 -17.08 -12.09
C SER A 48 63.99 -18.19 -11.46
N ALA A 49 63.77 -19.37 -12.09
CA ALA A 49 64.43 -20.68 -11.83
C ALA A 49 64.43 -21.11 -10.35
N SER A 50 64.24 -22.36 -9.90
CA SER A 50 63.98 -23.71 -10.44
C SER A 50 63.77 -24.59 -9.19
N GLY A 51 62.97 -25.65 -9.23
CA GLY A 51 62.89 -26.61 -8.14
C GLY A 51 61.85 -27.70 -8.35
N THR A 52 62.31 -28.91 -8.68
CA THR A 52 61.51 -30.08 -9.06
C THR A 52 61.24 -31.01 -7.86
N ALA A 53 60.06 -31.64 -7.90
CA ALA A 53 59.70 -32.98 -7.39
C ALA A 53 59.22 -33.21 -5.94
N THR A 54 58.13 -34.01 -5.90
CA THR A 54 57.73 -35.06 -4.94
C THR A 54 56.45 -34.86 -4.12
N ALA A 55 55.62 -35.90 -4.29
CA ALA A 55 54.38 -36.36 -3.66
C ALA A 55 54.05 -35.93 -2.22
N GLY A 56 52.75 -35.83 -1.96
CA GLY A 56 52.16 -35.88 -0.62
C GLY A 56 50.74 -35.33 -0.62
N GLY A 57 49.74 -36.20 -0.37
CA GLY A 57 48.33 -35.84 -0.34
C GLY A 57 47.92 -34.92 0.82
N MET A 58 46.76 -34.30 0.65
CA MET A 58 45.65 -34.19 1.60
C MET A 58 44.67 -33.13 1.05
N ASP A 59 43.66 -33.59 0.33
CA ASP A 59 42.24 -33.29 0.55
C ASP A 59 41.91 -31.86 1.01
N LYS A 60 42.24 -30.86 0.19
CA LYS A 60 41.56 -29.57 0.28
C LYS A 60 40.18 -29.74 -0.36
N ALA A 61 39.21 -30.14 0.47
CA ALA A 61 37.80 -29.99 0.17
C ALA A 61 37.53 -28.49 -0.08
N ALA A 62 37.70 -28.09 -1.35
CA ALA A 62 37.04 -26.93 -1.89
C ALA A 62 35.55 -27.24 -1.77
N ALA A 63 34.96 -26.84 -0.65
CA ALA A 63 33.54 -26.61 -0.55
C ALA A 63 33.23 -25.56 -1.62
N ALA A 64 32.94 -26.05 -2.82
CA ALA A 64 32.21 -25.32 -3.81
C ALA A 64 30.95 -24.85 -3.09
N SER A 65 30.94 -23.56 -2.72
CA SER A 65 29.72 -22.84 -2.43
C SER A 65 28.87 -22.95 -3.68
N LYS A 66 28.14 -24.06 -3.80
CA LYS A 66 26.92 -24.10 -4.59
C LYS A 66 26.09 -22.98 -3.96
N SER A 67 26.11 -21.83 -4.62
CA SER A 67 25.00 -20.89 -4.58
C SER A 67 23.81 -21.65 -5.18
N GLY A 68 23.29 -22.61 -4.42
CA GLY A 68 21.99 -23.16 -4.63
C GLY A 68 21.08 -22.02 -4.27
N SER A 69 20.32 -21.53 -5.25
CA SER A 69 19.04 -20.91 -4.97
C SER A 69 18.33 -21.82 -3.97
N SER A 70 18.45 -21.50 -2.68
CA SER A 70 17.80 -22.26 -1.63
C SER A 70 16.33 -21.99 -1.82
N THR A 71 15.66 -22.90 -2.52
CA THR A 71 14.22 -22.83 -2.75
C THR A 71 13.56 -22.51 -1.43
N MET A 72 12.80 -21.42 -1.40
CA MET A 72 12.09 -20.95 -0.21
C MET A 72 11.42 -22.12 0.50
N SER A 73 11.46 -22.12 1.84
CA SER A 73 10.70 -23.12 2.58
C SER A 73 9.21 -23.02 2.25
N ARG A 74 8.48 -24.14 2.30
CA ARG A 74 7.00 -24.12 2.10
C ARG A 74 6.30 -23.16 3.08
N GLY A 75 6.87 -22.97 4.27
CA GLY A 75 6.37 -22.02 5.27
C GLY A 75 6.50 -20.57 4.79
N ASP A 76 7.67 -20.20 4.26
CA ASP A 76 7.92 -18.86 3.74
C ASP A 76 7.06 -18.57 2.51
N GLN A 77 6.97 -19.52 1.57
CA GLN A 77 6.09 -19.40 0.40
C GLN A 77 4.63 -19.17 0.82
N ARG A 78 4.17 -19.88 1.85
CA ARG A 78 2.83 -19.69 2.40
C ARG A 78 2.66 -18.30 3.02
N MET A 79 3.65 -17.79 3.76
CA MET A 79 3.60 -16.43 4.32
C MET A 79 3.52 -15.38 3.21
N MET A 80 4.27 -15.53 2.12
CA MET A 80 4.20 -14.63 0.97
C MET A 80 2.81 -14.64 0.32
N ARG A 81 2.20 -15.82 0.16
CA ARG A 81 0.83 -15.92 -0.37
C ARG A 81 -0.22 -15.32 0.56
N ASP A 82 -0.09 -15.52 1.88
CA ASP A 82 -0.96 -14.91 2.88
C ASP A 82 -0.86 -13.37 2.82
N LEU A 83 0.36 -12.82 2.72
CA LEU A 83 0.59 -11.38 2.55
C LEU A 83 -0.04 -10.86 1.25
N ALA A 84 0.13 -11.58 0.13
CA ALA A 84 -0.45 -11.20 -1.15
C ALA A 84 -1.99 -11.16 -1.12
N HIS A 85 -2.63 -12.19 -0.54
CA HIS A 85 -4.10 -12.21 -0.41
C HIS A 85 -4.62 -11.06 0.46
N ALA A 86 -3.97 -10.79 1.60
CA ALA A 86 -4.32 -9.67 2.46
C ALA A 86 -4.19 -8.35 1.68
N ASN A 87 -3.06 -8.14 0.99
CA ASN A 87 -2.81 -6.93 0.23
C ASN A 87 -3.85 -6.70 -0.89
N LEU A 88 -4.13 -7.73 -1.69
CA LEU A 88 -5.11 -7.64 -2.77
C LEU A 88 -6.52 -7.31 -2.24
N SER A 89 -6.88 -7.86 -1.07
CA SER A 89 -8.14 -7.54 -0.40
C SER A 89 -8.20 -6.08 0.06
N GLU A 90 -7.15 -5.57 0.69
CA GLU A 90 -7.09 -4.19 1.19
C GLU A 90 -7.16 -3.17 0.04
N VAL A 91 -6.48 -3.42 -1.07
CA VAL A 91 -6.56 -2.56 -2.27
C VAL A 91 -7.98 -2.57 -2.85
N ALA A 92 -8.62 -3.74 -2.94
CA ALA A 92 -9.99 -3.84 -3.43
C ALA A 92 -10.98 -3.10 -2.50
N ALA A 93 -10.84 -3.26 -1.19
CA ALA A 93 -11.67 -2.57 -0.20
C ALA A 93 -11.47 -1.06 -0.23
N GLY A 94 -10.23 -0.58 -0.39
CA GLY A 94 -9.91 0.84 -0.56
C GLY A 94 -10.56 1.44 -1.80
N LYS A 95 -10.51 0.74 -2.94
CA LYS A 95 -11.17 1.21 -4.17
C LYS A 95 -12.68 1.33 -3.99
N LEU A 96 -13.30 0.31 -3.38
CA LEU A 96 -14.73 0.35 -3.05
C LEU A 96 -15.07 1.51 -2.08
N ALA A 97 -14.17 1.84 -1.16
CA ALA A 97 -14.35 2.97 -0.26
C ALA A 97 -14.38 4.30 -1.01
N LEU A 98 -13.48 4.52 -1.98
CA LEU A 98 -13.49 5.72 -2.82
C LEU A 98 -14.81 5.90 -3.60
N GLU A 99 -15.46 4.80 -3.97
CA GLU A 99 -16.75 4.82 -4.68
C GLU A 99 -17.95 5.05 -3.75
N LYS A 100 -17.94 4.48 -2.54
CA LYS A 100 -19.13 4.44 -1.66
C LYS A 100 -19.16 5.54 -0.62
N THR A 101 -18.00 5.94 -0.10
CA THR A 101 -17.97 6.86 1.05
C THR A 101 -18.24 8.30 0.64
N LYS A 102 -18.92 9.04 1.52
CA LYS A 102 -19.08 10.49 1.43
C LYS A 102 -18.24 11.22 2.47
N ASP A 103 -17.54 10.49 3.35
CA ASP A 103 -16.67 11.09 4.36
C ASP A 103 -15.26 11.28 3.78
N GLU A 104 -14.85 12.54 3.64
CA GLU A 104 -13.54 12.91 3.09
C GLU A 104 -12.35 12.31 3.87
N ARG A 105 -12.53 12.01 5.16
CA ARG A 105 -11.50 11.35 5.97
C ARG A 105 -11.38 9.88 5.61
N VAL A 106 -12.51 9.21 5.37
CA VAL A 106 -12.53 7.81 4.91
C VAL A 106 -11.98 7.71 3.49
N LYS A 107 -12.27 8.67 2.60
CA LYS A 107 -11.62 8.76 1.28
C LYS A 107 -10.11 8.91 1.40
N SER A 108 -9.64 9.82 2.24
CA SER A 108 -8.21 10.07 2.44
C SER A 108 -7.50 8.83 3.01
N PHE A 109 -8.13 8.15 3.98
CA PHE A 109 -7.66 6.87 4.49
C PHE A 109 -7.56 5.84 3.37
N ALA A 110 -8.63 5.63 2.61
CA ALA A 110 -8.69 4.66 1.52
C ALA A 110 -7.65 4.91 0.42
N GLN A 111 -7.42 6.17 0.04
CA GLN A 111 -6.39 6.52 -0.94
C GLN A 111 -5.00 6.14 -0.43
N LYS A 112 -4.68 6.48 0.82
CA LYS A 112 -3.40 6.09 1.43
C LYS A 112 -3.25 4.57 1.49
N MET A 113 -4.33 3.85 1.78
CA MET A 113 -4.34 2.39 1.78
C MET A 113 -3.99 1.82 0.41
N ILE A 114 -4.64 2.30 -0.65
CA ILE A 114 -4.35 1.87 -2.03
C ILE A 114 -2.89 2.16 -2.37
N ASP A 115 -2.42 3.38 -2.13
CA ASP A 115 -1.09 3.81 -2.55
C ASP A 115 0.03 3.01 -1.87
N ASP A 116 -0.12 2.72 -0.57
CA ASP A 116 0.91 2.00 0.19
C ASP A 116 0.85 0.49 -0.05
N HIS A 117 -0.35 -0.09 -0.14
CA HIS A 117 -0.49 -1.52 -0.45
C HIS A 117 -0.13 -1.84 -1.90
N THR A 118 -0.35 -0.95 -2.86
CA THR A 118 0.15 -1.16 -4.23
C THR A 118 1.68 -1.23 -4.23
N LYS A 119 2.36 -0.29 -3.57
CA LYS A 119 3.84 -0.33 -3.44
C LYS A 119 4.32 -1.58 -2.69
N GLY A 120 3.63 -1.96 -1.61
CA GLY A 120 3.93 -3.17 -0.85
C GLY A 120 3.78 -4.45 -1.68
N MET A 121 2.75 -4.52 -2.53
CA MET A 121 2.57 -5.64 -3.47
C MET A 121 3.70 -5.72 -4.49
N ASP A 122 4.12 -4.58 -5.03
CA ASP A 122 5.22 -4.55 -6.02
C ASP A 122 6.52 -5.09 -5.41
N ASP A 123 6.83 -4.70 -4.17
CA ASP A 123 8.01 -5.21 -3.47
C ASP A 123 7.90 -6.72 -3.17
N LEU A 124 6.70 -7.19 -2.76
CA LEU A 124 6.44 -8.61 -2.53
C LEU A 124 6.54 -9.42 -3.82
N GLN A 125 6.06 -8.88 -4.94
CA GLN A 125 6.09 -9.53 -6.25
C GLN A 125 7.51 -9.64 -6.79
N LYS A 126 8.34 -8.60 -6.63
CA LYS A 126 9.78 -8.67 -6.97
C LYS A 126 10.49 -9.76 -6.19
N LEU A 127 10.24 -9.85 -4.87
CA LEU A 127 10.80 -10.91 -4.04
C LEU A 127 10.32 -12.28 -4.51
N ALA A 128 9.03 -12.44 -4.80
CA ALA A 128 8.46 -13.69 -5.27
C ALA A 128 9.07 -14.15 -6.59
N GLN A 129 9.26 -13.24 -7.55
CA GLN A 129 9.94 -13.53 -8.81
C GLN A 129 11.39 -13.97 -8.59
N ALA A 130 12.15 -13.24 -7.75
CA ALA A 130 13.53 -13.57 -7.43
C ALA A 130 13.68 -14.95 -6.75
N LYS A 131 12.64 -15.38 -6.01
CA LYS A 131 12.64 -16.64 -5.26
C LYS A 131 11.86 -17.78 -5.95
N GLY A 132 11.31 -17.54 -7.14
CA GLY A 132 10.53 -18.54 -7.89
C GLY A 132 9.22 -18.94 -7.20
N VAL A 133 8.54 -17.99 -6.55
CA VAL A 133 7.28 -18.22 -5.84
C VAL A 133 6.12 -17.61 -6.63
N ASP A 134 5.12 -18.41 -6.97
CA ASP A 134 3.88 -17.90 -7.54
C ASP A 134 3.00 -17.28 -6.46
N LEU A 135 2.65 -16.01 -6.66
CA LEU A 135 1.68 -15.27 -5.83
C LEU A 135 0.29 -15.34 -6.45
N PRO A 136 -0.77 -15.28 -5.63
CA PRO A 136 -2.12 -15.08 -6.15
C PRO A 136 -2.24 -13.73 -6.86
N THR A 137 -3.11 -13.69 -7.87
CA THR A 137 -3.47 -12.46 -8.60
C THR A 137 -4.81 -11.88 -8.15
N GLU A 138 -5.53 -12.59 -7.29
CA GLU A 138 -6.83 -12.19 -6.77
C GLU A 138 -6.95 -12.50 -5.26
N PRO A 139 -7.84 -11.82 -4.53
CA PRO A 139 -8.17 -12.18 -3.17
C PRO A 139 -8.73 -13.61 -3.09
N ASP A 140 -8.51 -14.29 -1.95
CA ASP A 140 -9.10 -15.61 -1.73
C ASP A 140 -10.64 -15.56 -1.57
N THR A 141 -11.28 -16.72 -1.50
CA THR A 141 -12.74 -16.84 -1.36
C THR A 141 -13.28 -16.11 -0.13
N LYS A 142 -12.55 -16.13 0.99
CA LYS A 142 -12.98 -15.49 2.24
C LYS A 142 -12.98 -13.97 2.08
N HIS A 143 -11.92 -13.41 1.50
CA HIS A 143 -11.81 -11.98 1.24
C HIS A 143 -12.83 -11.51 0.20
N LYS A 144 -13.05 -12.29 -0.87
CA LYS A 144 -14.12 -12.02 -1.86
C LYS A 144 -15.52 -12.02 -1.24
N ALA A 145 -15.80 -12.93 -0.30
CA ALA A 145 -17.08 -12.95 0.41
C ALA A 145 -17.26 -11.73 1.32
N ALA A 146 -16.20 -11.31 2.01
CA ALA A 146 -16.20 -10.09 2.82
C ALA A 146 -16.47 -8.84 1.95
N MET A 147 -15.83 -8.73 0.79
CA MET A 147 -16.05 -7.66 -0.19
C MET A 147 -17.51 -7.58 -0.65
N LYS A 148 -18.12 -8.70 -1.04
CA LYS A 148 -19.54 -8.76 -1.39
C LYS A 148 -20.46 -8.32 -0.25
N GLY A 149 -20.04 -8.54 0.99
CA GLY A 149 -20.75 -8.05 2.17
C GLY A 149 -20.69 -6.51 2.27
N LEU A 150 -19.51 -5.93 2.06
CA LEU A 150 -19.29 -4.48 2.07
C LEU A 150 -20.07 -3.76 0.97
N GLU A 151 -20.08 -4.32 -0.25
CA GLU A 151 -20.77 -3.73 -1.41
C GLU A 151 -22.25 -3.46 -1.16
N LYS A 152 -22.92 -4.32 -0.39
CA LYS A 152 -24.35 -4.26 -0.10
C LYS A 152 -24.72 -3.23 0.97
N LEU A 153 -23.75 -2.66 1.67
CA LEU A 153 -24.01 -1.72 2.74
C LEU A 153 -24.36 -0.33 2.19
N SER A 154 -25.20 0.40 2.92
CA SER A 154 -25.33 1.85 2.74
C SER A 154 -23.99 2.53 3.03
N ALA A 155 -23.79 3.77 2.54
CA ALA A 155 -22.53 4.49 2.73
C ALA A 155 -22.13 4.59 4.22
N GLU A 156 -23.05 4.95 5.13
CA GLU A 156 -22.73 5.08 6.55
C GLU A 156 -22.40 3.73 7.22
N GLN A 157 -23.10 2.66 6.85
CA GLN A 157 -22.80 1.32 7.35
C GLN A 157 -21.47 0.80 6.78
N PHE A 158 -21.21 1.13 5.51
CA PHE A 158 -19.96 0.82 4.84
C PHE A 158 -18.79 1.46 5.57
N ASP A 159 -18.83 2.78 5.84
CA ASP A 159 -17.76 3.50 6.52
C ASP A 159 -17.43 2.87 7.88
N LYS A 160 -18.46 2.56 8.68
CA LYS A 160 -18.28 1.90 9.98
C LYS A 160 -17.63 0.53 9.82
N LYS A 161 -18.11 -0.29 8.88
CA LYS A 161 -17.61 -1.66 8.71
C LYS A 161 -16.21 -1.67 8.09
N TYR A 162 -15.93 -0.81 7.12
CA TYR A 162 -14.62 -0.65 6.49
C TYR A 162 -13.57 -0.22 7.50
N MET A 163 -13.85 0.81 8.30
CA MET A 163 -12.89 1.26 9.31
C MET A 163 -12.70 0.24 10.44
N ALA A 164 -13.77 -0.42 10.90
CA ALA A 164 -13.67 -1.42 11.97
C ALA A 164 -12.99 -2.72 11.52
N GLN A 165 -13.31 -3.20 10.32
CA GLN A 165 -12.78 -4.44 9.77
C GLN A 165 -11.43 -4.21 9.10
N GLY A 166 -11.41 -3.53 7.95
CA GLY A 166 -10.19 -3.27 7.19
C GLY A 166 -9.21 -2.46 8.02
N GLY A 167 -9.60 -1.25 8.44
CA GLY A 167 -8.68 -0.33 9.11
C GLY A 167 -8.13 -0.79 10.47
N LEU A 168 -8.90 -1.55 11.26
CA LEU A 168 -8.48 -1.96 12.61
C LEU A 168 -8.20 -3.45 12.73
N ALA A 169 -9.17 -4.31 12.40
CA ALA A 169 -9.04 -5.75 12.65
C ALA A 169 -8.03 -6.40 11.70
N ASP A 170 -8.13 -6.11 10.41
CA ASP A 170 -7.29 -6.70 9.38
C ASP A 170 -5.86 -6.17 9.49
N HIS A 171 -5.67 -4.87 9.80
CA HIS A 171 -4.34 -4.31 10.09
C HIS A 171 -3.66 -4.93 11.32
N LYS A 172 -4.40 -5.19 12.41
CA LYS A 172 -3.85 -5.93 13.56
C LYS A 172 -3.47 -7.36 13.20
N ALA A 173 -4.21 -8.01 12.30
CA ALA A 173 -3.88 -9.35 11.81
C ALA A 173 -2.62 -9.33 10.94
N THR A 174 -2.51 -8.35 10.04
CA THR A 174 -1.33 -8.14 9.19
C THR A 174 -0.10 -7.82 10.01
N HIS A 175 -0.20 -6.98 11.05
CA HIS A 175 0.91 -6.73 11.98
C HIS A 175 1.45 -8.04 12.57
N LYS A 176 0.57 -8.91 13.09
CA LYS A 176 0.96 -10.23 13.62
C LYS A 176 1.58 -11.14 12.57
N LEU A 177 1.14 -11.03 11.31
CA LEU A 177 1.73 -11.79 10.20
C LEU A 177 3.16 -11.30 9.89
N LEU A 178 3.39 -9.99 9.94
CA LEU A 178 4.71 -9.38 9.76
C LEU A 178 5.66 -9.75 10.91
N GLU A 179 5.21 -9.65 12.17
CA GLU A 179 5.98 -10.11 13.33
C GLU A 179 6.36 -11.60 13.22
N LYS A 180 5.41 -12.43 12.75
CA LYS A 180 5.67 -13.85 12.49
C LYS A 180 6.69 -14.03 11.37
N ALA A 181 6.61 -13.29 10.28
CA ALA A 181 7.58 -13.37 9.19
C ALA A 181 8.98 -12.96 9.67
N GLN A 182 9.12 -11.85 10.39
CA GLN A 182 10.40 -11.41 10.96
C GLN A 182 11.02 -12.44 11.91
N SER A 183 10.21 -13.09 12.74
CA SER A 183 10.70 -14.05 13.75
C SER A 183 10.90 -15.47 13.23
N LYS A 184 10.05 -15.93 12.30
CA LYS A 184 9.99 -17.35 11.89
C LYS A 184 10.38 -17.63 10.45
N ALA A 185 10.45 -16.62 9.57
CA ALA A 185 10.81 -16.91 8.20
C ALA A 185 12.25 -17.43 8.10
N GLY A 186 12.46 -18.45 7.28
CA GLY A 186 13.80 -19.01 7.03
C GLY A 186 14.65 -18.07 6.18
N ASP A 187 14.00 -17.32 5.29
CA ASP A 187 14.65 -16.46 4.31
C ASP A 187 14.86 -15.03 4.81
N ALA A 188 16.07 -14.53 4.59
CA ALA A 188 16.49 -13.21 5.04
C ALA A 188 15.77 -12.08 4.31
N ASP A 189 15.45 -12.24 3.02
CA ASP A 189 14.80 -11.19 2.23
C ASP A 189 13.33 -11.06 2.60
N LEU A 190 12.65 -12.18 2.89
CA LEU A 190 11.29 -12.15 3.43
C LEU A 190 11.24 -11.48 4.81
N LYS A 191 12.22 -11.75 5.69
CA LYS A 191 12.34 -11.06 6.98
C LYS A 191 12.54 -9.55 6.80
N ALA A 192 13.43 -9.15 5.89
CA ALA A 192 13.71 -7.76 5.60
C ALA A 192 12.49 -7.04 5.02
N LEU A 193 11.76 -7.69 4.10
CA LEU A 193 10.53 -7.15 3.54
C LEU A 193 9.47 -6.95 4.63
N ALA A 194 9.30 -7.94 5.52
CA ALA A 194 8.35 -7.82 6.62
C ALA A 194 8.70 -6.67 7.58
N ALA A 195 9.99 -6.51 7.90
CA ALA A 195 10.48 -5.39 8.70
C ALA A 195 10.24 -4.03 8.03
N LYS A 196 10.39 -3.94 6.70
CA LYS A 196 10.10 -2.72 5.92
C LYS A 196 8.61 -2.36 5.93
N MET A 197 7.72 -3.36 5.90
CA MET A 197 6.27 -3.15 5.87
C MET A 197 5.68 -2.78 7.24
N GLN A 198 6.27 -3.25 8.34
CA GLN A 198 5.70 -3.06 9.68
C GLN A 198 5.40 -1.60 10.05
N PRO A 199 6.32 -0.61 9.91
CA PRO A 199 6.02 0.77 10.28
C PRO A 199 4.91 1.40 9.42
N ILE A 200 4.69 0.90 8.21
CA ILE A 200 3.60 1.34 7.33
C ILE A 200 2.26 0.86 7.91
N VAL A 201 2.17 -0.42 8.26
CA VAL A 201 0.97 -1.03 8.87
C VAL A 201 0.65 -0.39 10.22
N ASP A 202 1.66 -0.09 11.04
CA ASP A 202 1.49 0.64 12.30
C ASP A 202 0.90 2.04 12.08
N GLY A 203 1.42 2.74 11.08
CA GLY A 203 0.90 4.05 10.66
C GLY A 203 -0.55 4.00 10.20
N HIS A 204 -0.93 2.97 9.42
CA HIS A 204 -2.31 2.75 8.99
C HIS A 204 -3.24 2.46 10.17
N LEU A 205 -2.82 1.61 11.12
CA LEU A 205 -3.61 1.30 12.31
C LEU A 205 -3.88 2.55 13.15
N LYS A 206 -2.86 3.39 13.35
CA LYS A 206 -3.01 4.68 14.03
C LYS A 206 -3.98 5.60 13.29
N LEU A 207 -3.84 5.71 11.97
CA LEU A 207 -4.72 6.55 11.15
C LEU A 207 -6.17 6.07 11.19
N ALA A 208 -6.41 4.75 11.24
CA ALA A 208 -7.74 4.19 11.38
C ALA A 208 -8.37 4.51 12.75
N GLN A 209 -7.60 4.45 13.83
CA GLN A 209 -8.04 4.86 15.17
C GLN A 209 -8.42 6.35 15.20
N ASP A 210 -7.59 7.21 14.63
CA ASP A 210 -7.84 8.65 14.58
C ASP A 210 -9.08 8.99 13.75
N THR A 211 -9.27 8.28 12.64
CA THR A 211 -10.43 8.45 11.76
C THR A 211 -11.73 8.02 12.46
N THR A 212 -11.72 6.87 13.15
CA THR A 212 -12.89 6.37 13.90
C THR A 212 -13.24 7.20 15.13
N GLY A 213 -12.23 7.71 15.85
CA GLY A 213 -12.43 8.61 16.98
C GLY A 213 -13.07 9.94 16.56
N ARG A 214 -12.58 10.54 15.46
CA ARG A 214 -13.12 11.81 14.97
C ARG A 214 -14.49 11.67 14.30
N THR A 215 -14.77 10.57 13.58
CA THR A 215 -16.12 10.34 13.02
C THR A 215 -17.17 10.25 14.12
N SER A 216 -16.83 9.58 15.22
CA SER A 216 -17.69 9.48 16.40
C SER A 216 -17.92 10.85 17.06
N ALA A 217 -16.87 11.67 17.21
CA ALA A 217 -16.98 13.01 17.77
C ALA A 217 -17.80 13.98 16.89
N THR A 218 -17.60 13.95 15.56
CA THR A 218 -18.40 14.76 14.62
C THR A 218 -19.88 14.37 14.67
N LYS A 219 -20.20 13.08 14.76
CA LYS A 219 -21.58 12.60 14.88
C LYS A 219 -22.23 13.01 16.21
N ALA A 220 -21.48 12.97 17.31
CA ALA A 220 -21.96 13.45 18.61
C ALA A 220 -22.23 14.97 18.61
N ALA A 221 -21.36 15.76 17.99
CA ALA A 221 -21.55 17.21 17.86
C ALA A 221 -22.80 17.58 17.03
N PHE A 222 -23.09 16.83 15.96
CA PHE A 222 -24.26 17.07 15.10
C PHE A 222 -25.56 16.44 15.67
N GLY A 223 -25.46 15.41 16.50
CA GLY A 223 -26.61 14.79 17.18
C GLY A 223 -27.08 15.55 18.42
N ASN A 224 -26.22 16.38 19.02
CA ASN A 224 -26.54 17.17 20.22
C ASN A 224 -27.07 18.57 19.92
N THR A 225 -27.25 18.95 18.65
CA THR A 225 -27.93 20.22 18.32
C THR A 225 -29.44 20.03 18.52
N LYS A 226 -29.88 20.21 19.77
CA LYS A 226 -31.28 20.45 20.10
C LYS A 226 -31.73 21.61 19.21
N LEU A 227 -32.79 21.38 18.43
CA LEU A 227 -33.39 22.37 17.56
C LEU A 227 -34.01 23.47 18.44
N ASP A 228 -33.20 24.37 18.98
CA ASP A 228 -33.69 25.59 19.61
C ASP A 228 -34.25 26.47 18.49
N LYS A 229 -35.57 26.36 18.33
CA LYS A 229 -36.39 27.19 17.45
C LYS A 229 -36.04 28.65 17.72
N PRO A 230 -35.52 29.42 16.73
CA PRO A 230 -35.39 30.86 16.92
C PRO A 230 -36.80 31.42 17.16
N LYS A 231 -37.00 31.99 18.35
CA LYS A 231 -38.19 32.74 18.70
C LYS A 231 -38.18 34.01 17.86
N SER A 232 -38.99 34.03 16.81
CA SER A 232 -39.32 35.25 16.07
C SER A 232 -39.87 36.28 17.05
N GLY A 233 -39.21 37.43 17.11
CA GLY A 233 -39.60 38.56 17.95
C GLY A 233 -38.39 39.41 18.28
N ASP A 234 -38.04 40.33 17.38
CA ASP A 234 -38.10 41.76 17.69
C ASP A 234 -37.50 42.56 16.53
N THR A 235 -38.38 43.31 15.88
CA THR A 235 -38.04 44.44 15.03
C THR A 235 -37.53 45.58 15.92
N ALA A 236 -36.26 45.95 15.79
CA ALA A 236 -35.78 47.23 16.30
C ALA A 236 -34.82 47.87 15.30
N SER A 237 -35.38 48.84 14.59
CA SER A 237 -34.73 49.92 13.86
C SER A 237 -33.97 50.85 14.82
N GLY A 238 -32.81 51.36 14.40
CA GLY A 238 -32.08 52.44 15.08
C GLY A 238 -30.58 52.37 14.78
N SER A 239 -30.11 52.97 13.70
CA SER A 239 -29.65 54.37 13.60
C SER A 239 -28.17 54.56 13.95
N SER A 240 -27.49 55.14 12.97
CA SER A 240 -26.16 55.71 12.93
C SER A 240 -25.72 56.46 14.20
N GLY A 241 -24.47 56.25 14.60
CA GLY A 241 -23.73 57.10 15.53
C GLY A 241 -22.24 57.13 15.17
N THR A 242 -21.80 58.24 14.60
CA THR A 242 -20.42 58.60 14.29
C THR A 242 -19.94 59.67 15.27
N SER A 243 -18.78 59.45 15.90
CA SER A 243 -17.81 60.46 16.39
C SER A 243 -16.72 59.69 17.16
N GLY A 244 -15.44 59.68 16.76
CA GLY A 244 -14.44 60.73 17.04
C GLY A 244 -13.99 60.66 18.52
N SER A 245 -12.74 60.79 18.96
CA SER A 245 -11.45 61.14 18.37
C SER A 245 -10.37 60.99 19.47
N ALA A 246 -9.15 60.57 19.10
CA ALA A 246 -7.84 60.82 19.76
C ALA A 246 -7.61 60.21 21.18
N SER A 247 -6.40 59.94 21.69
CA SER A 247 -5.07 60.50 21.46
C SER A 247 -3.98 59.69 22.22
N SER A 248 -2.73 59.77 21.72
CA SER A 248 -1.43 59.49 22.36
C SER A 248 -1.08 58.02 22.60
N GLY A 249 0.10 57.47 22.30
CA GLY A 249 1.48 57.93 22.00
C GLY A 249 2.35 56.72 22.42
N SER A 250 3.52 56.34 21.91
CA SER A 250 4.69 56.96 21.28
C SER A 250 5.52 55.79 20.70
N GLY A 251 6.04 55.84 19.47
CA GLY A 251 7.47 56.07 19.15
C GLY A 251 8.38 54.90 19.56
N SER A 252 9.19 54.22 18.74
CA SER A 252 10.03 54.59 17.57
C SER A 252 10.40 53.28 16.81
N GLN A 253 10.47 53.15 15.47
CA GLN A 253 11.46 53.68 14.49
C GLN A 253 12.92 53.30 14.89
N LEU A 254 13.88 52.78 14.10
CA LEU A 254 14.21 52.51 12.68
C LEU A 254 15.14 51.25 12.71
N GLY A 255 15.53 50.52 11.66
CA GLY A 255 15.39 50.62 10.21
C GLY A 255 16.46 49.73 9.54
N LYS A 256 16.34 49.64 8.20
CA LYS A 256 17.25 48.98 7.23
C LYS A 256 17.15 47.46 7.14
#